data_AF-A0AAW9EDG7-F1
#
_entry.id   AF-A0AAW9EDG7-F1
#
_cell.length_a   1.000
_cell.length_b   1.000
_cell.length_c   1.000
_cell.angle_alpha   90.00
_cell.angle_beta   90.00
_cell.angle_gamma   90.00
#
_symmetry.space_group_name_H-M   'P 1'
#
loop_
_entity.id
_entity.type
_entity.pdbx_description
1 polymer ?
#
loop_
_entity_poly.entity_id
_entity_poly.type
_entity_poly.pdbx_seq_one_letter_code
_entity_poly.pdbx_strand_id
1 'polypeptide(L)'
;ELSRIALAIQVITAKKMDTPALIFDEVDVGISGPTAAIVGKLLRELGESTQVMCVTHLPQVAGCGHQHYFVNKKTNGEETETT
;
A
#
# COMPACT_ATOMS: atom_id res chain seq x y z
N GLU A 1 -2.74 5.74 -15.51
CA GLU A 1 -2.53 7.20 -15.34
C GLU A 1 -3.12 7.81 -14.07
N LEU A 2 -4.43 7.71 -13.83
CA LEU A 2 -5.10 8.42 -12.72
C LEU A 2 -4.58 8.04 -11.32
N SER A 3 -4.29 6.75 -11.07
CA SER A 3 -3.78 6.24 -9.79
C SER A 3 -2.45 6.87 -9.37
N ARG A 4 -1.58 7.25 -10.33
CA ARG A 4 -0.29 7.89 -10.03
C ARG A 4 -0.44 9.35 -9.61
N ILE A 5 -1.39 10.08 -10.19
CA ILE A 5 -1.69 11.46 -9.82
C ILE A 5 -2.34 11.49 -8.43
N ALA A 6 -3.28 10.58 -8.17
CA ALA A 6 -3.92 10.44 -6.87
C ALA A 6 -2.88 10.14 -5.76
N LEU A 7 -1.97 9.19 -6.00
CA LEU A 7 -0.90 8.88 -5.05
C LEU A 7 0.02 10.08 -4.82
N ALA A 8 0.42 10.80 -5.87
CA ALA A 8 1.26 12.00 -5.72
C ALA A 8 0.56 13.08 -4.89
N ILE A 9 -0.74 13.31 -5.10
CA ILE A 9 -1.55 14.24 -4.30
C ILE A 9 -1.65 13.78 -2.84
N GLN A 10 -1.89 12.49 -2.61
CA GLN A 10 -1.98 11.91 -1.26
C GLN A 10 -0.64 12.05 -0.52
N VAL A 11 0.49 11.76 -1.16
CA VAL A 11 1.84 11.90 -0.58
C VAL A 11 2.17 13.36 -0.27
N ILE A 12 1.84 14.30 -1.17
CA ILE A 12 2.09 15.74 -0.95
C ILE A 12 1.22 16.29 0.18
N THR A 13 -0.05 15.88 0.24
CA THR A 13 -1.00 16.30 1.28
C THR A 13 -0.60 15.74 2.63
N ALA A 14 -0.20 14.46 2.68
CA ALA A 14 0.29 13.78 3.87
C ALA A 14 1.50 14.47 4.49
N LYS A 15 2.46 14.94 3.68
CA LYS A 15 3.64 15.67 4.16
C LYS A 15 3.32 17.06 4.75
N LYS A 16 2.14 17.62 4.48
CA LYS A 16 1.72 18.95 4.96
C LYS A 16 0.70 18.90 6.10
N MET A 17 0.11 17.73 6.35
CA MET A 17 -0.89 17.53 7.39
C MET A 17 -0.28 16.72 8.53
N ASP A 18 -0.60 17.09 9.76
CA ASP A 18 -0.21 16.37 10.98
C ASP A 18 -1.08 15.09 11.14
N THR A 19 -1.12 14.27 10.09
CA THR A 19 -1.91 13.04 10.02
C THR A 19 -1.05 11.91 10.56
N PRO A 20 -1.38 11.31 11.72
CA PRO A 20 -0.50 10.34 12.37
C PRO A 20 -0.41 9.01 11.60
N ALA A 21 -1.45 8.67 10.83
CA ALA A 21 -1.50 7.42 10.05
C ALA A 21 -2.27 7.58 8.74
N LEU A 22 -1.89 6.80 7.73
CA LEU A 22 -2.51 6.70 6.41
C LEU A 22 -2.68 5.24 6.02
N ILE A 23 -3.86 4.91 5.49
CA ILE A 23 -4.19 3.59 4.99
C ILE A 23 -4.46 3.72 3.49
N PHE A 24 -3.72 2.96 2.70
CA PHE A 24 -3.91 2.86 1.27
C PHE A 24 -4.42 1.45 0.93
N ASP A 25 -5.48 1.39 0.15
CA ASP A 25 -5.99 0.15 -0.42
C ASP A 25 -5.83 0.20 -1.95
N GLU A 26 -5.46 -0.92 -2.55
CA GLU A 26 -5.35 -1.07 -4.01
C GLU A 26 -4.46 -0.04 -4.71
N VAL A 27 -3.33 0.36 -4.11
CA VAL A 27 -2.34 1.28 -4.75
C VAL A 27 -1.76 0.72 -6.04
N ASP A 28 -1.95 -0.56 -6.28
CA ASP A 28 -1.47 -1.33 -7.42
C ASP A 28 -2.44 -1.37 -8.61
N VAL A 29 -3.62 -0.76 -8.53
CA VAL A 29 -4.56 -0.73 -9.65
C VAL A 29 -3.96 0.00 -10.85
N GLY A 30 -3.77 -0.76 -11.93
CA GLY A 30 -3.28 -0.25 -13.22
C GLY A 30 -1.78 0.07 -13.24
N ILE A 31 -0.99 -0.46 -12.30
CA ILE A 31 0.48 -0.36 -12.30
C ILE A 31 1.14 -1.75 -12.23
N SER A 32 2.36 -1.86 -12.75
CA SER A 32 3.16 -3.09 -12.66
C SER A 32 4.66 -2.80 -12.87
N GLY A 33 5.50 -3.82 -12.68
CA GLY A 33 6.92 -3.78 -13.03
C GLY A 33 7.68 -2.63 -12.35
N PRO A 34 8.50 -1.85 -13.07
CA PRO A 34 9.28 -0.75 -12.50
C PRO A 34 8.43 0.34 -11.83
N THR A 35 7.21 0.59 -12.34
CA THR A 35 6.32 1.60 -11.76
C THR A 35 5.87 1.20 -10.36
N ALA A 36 5.54 -0.09 -10.17
CA ALA A 36 5.16 -0.61 -8.85
C ALA A 36 6.31 -0.52 -7.83
N ALA A 37 7.55 -0.79 -8.28
CA ALA A 37 8.73 -0.62 -7.42
C ALA A 37 8.95 0.84 -6.99
N ILE A 38 8.66 1.82 -7.86
CA ILE A 38 8.74 3.24 -7.51
C ILE A 38 7.66 3.61 -6.48
N VAL A 39 6.44 3.14 -6.67
CA VAL A 39 5.35 3.35 -5.71
C VAL A 39 5.71 2.80 -4.32
N GLY A 40 6.23 1.57 -4.25
CA GLY A 40 6.70 0.99 -2.99
C GLY A 40 7.75 1.86 -2.28
N LYS A 41 8.72 2.43 -3.03
CA LYS A 41 9.73 3.33 -2.48
C LYS A 41 9.13 4.63 -1.94
N LEU A 42 8.20 5.24 -2.66
CA LEU A 42 7.51 6.47 -2.21
C LEU A 42 6.71 6.23 -0.92
N LEU A 43 6.03 5.09 -0.81
CA LEU A 43 5.31 4.71 0.41
C LEU A 43 6.27 4.45 1.58
N ARG A 44 7.44 3.84 1.33
CA ARG A 44 8.50 3.69 2.34
C ARG A 44 8.99 5.05 2.83
N GLU A 45 9.31 5.97 1.93
CA GLU A 45 9.79 7.31 2.29
C GLU A 45 8.74 8.10 3.09
N LEU A 46 7.46 7.96 2.76
CA LEU A 46 6.37 8.55 3.56
C LEU A 46 6.28 7.93 4.96
N GLY A 47 6.58 6.63 5.06
CA GLY A 47 6.65 5.87 6.30
C GLY A 47 7.63 6.41 7.36
N GLU A 48 8.62 7.21 6.95
CA GLU A 48 9.60 7.81 7.85
C GLU A 48 9.01 8.92 8.74
N SER A 49 7.93 9.57 8.29
CA SER A 49 7.29 10.67 9.02
C SER A 49 5.82 10.40 9.39
N THR A 50 5.21 9.37 8.81
CA THR A 50 3.78 9.05 8.97
C THR A 50 3.60 7.54 8.98
N GLN A 51 2.75 7.00 9.86
CA GLN A 51 2.46 5.56 9.82
C GLN A 51 1.70 5.22 8.53
N VAL A 52 2.22 4.30 7.72
CA VAL A 52 1.58 3.89 6.46
C VAL A 52 1.21 2.40 6.52
N MET A 53 -0.08 2.10 6.29
CA MET A 53 -0.57 0.77 5.99
C MET A 53 -0.95 0.70 4.51
N CYS A 54 -0.51 -0.35 3.82
CA CYS A 54 -0.80 -0.55 2.41
C CYS A 54 -1.34 -1.96 2.20
N VAL A 55 -2.49 -2.08 1.55
CA VAL A 55 -3.01 -3.34 1.02
C VAL A 55 -2.63 -3.43 -0.45
N THR A 56 -1.95 -4.50 -0.83
CA THR A 56 -1.42 -4.69 -2.19
C THR A 56 -1.23 -6.17 -2.49
N HIS A 57 -1.46 -6.55 -3.75
CA HIS A 57 -1.14 -7.86 -4.31
C HIS A 57 0.22 -7.87 -5.03
N LEU A 58 0.89 -6.71 -5.19
CA LEU A 58 2.16 -6.62 -5.89
C LEU A 58 3.36 -6.80 -4.92
N PRO A 59 4.21 -7.83 -5.15
CA PRO A 59 5.38 -8.05 -4.31
C PRO A 59 6.39 -6.89 -4.39
N GLN A 60 6.40 -6.12 -5.49
CA GLN A 60 7.27 -4.94 -5.64
C GLN A 60 6.89 -3.81 -4.68
N VAL A 61 5.60 -3.68 -4.34
CA VAL A 61 5.12 -2.69 -3.36
C VAL A 61 5.29 -3.26 -1.95
N ALA A 62 4.80 -4.47 -1.71
CA ALA A 62 4.90 -5.14 -0.41
C ALA A 62 6.36 -5.25 0.06
N GLY A 63 7.29 -5.62 -0.82
CA GLY A 63 8.72 -5.73 -0.54
C GLY A 63 9.37 -4.45 -0.02
N CYS A 64 8.76 -3.28 -0.26
CA CYS A 64 9.21 -2.02 0.30
C CYS A 64 8.66 -1.73 1.71
N GLY A 65 7.73 -2.52 2.27
CA GLY A 65 7.15 -2.31 3.59
C GLY A 65 8.10 -2.63 4.75
N HIS A 66 7.95 -1.93 5.89
CA HIS A 66 8.71 -2.20 7.13
C HIS A 66 8.38 -3.57 7.72
N GLN A 67 7.10 -3.92 7.66
CA GLN A 67 6.52 -5.18 8.12
C GLN A 67 5.48 -5.62 7.09
N HIS A 68 5.33 -6.93 6.92
CA HIS A 68 4.39 -7.51 5.97
C HIS A 68 3.36 -8.34 6.73
N TYR A 69 2.09 -8.11 6.45
CA TYR A 69 0.99 -8.93 6.93
C TYR A 69 0.40 -9.67 5.73
N PHE A 70 0.27 -10.99 5.86
CA PHE A 70 -0.34 -11.83 4.83
C PHE A 70 -1.72 -12.25 5.32
N VAL A 71 -2.75 -11.87 4.57
CA VAL A 71 -4.13 -12.25 4.85
C VAL A 71 -4.49 -13.42 3.95
N ASN A 72 -4.99 -14.50 4.53
CA ASN A 72 -5.40 -15.69 3.81
C ASN A 72 -6.83 -16.09 4.17
N LYS A 73 -7.62 -16.38 3.14
CA LYS A 73 -8.97 -16.93 3.31
C LYS A 73 -8.91 -18.44 3.16
N LYS A 74 -9.42 -19.17 4.15
CA LYS A 74 -9.59 -20.63 4.11
C LYS A 74 -11.08 -20.95 4.12
N THR A 75 -11.50 -21.87 3.26
CA THR A 75 -12.87 -22.40 3.28
C THR A 75 -12.84 -23.92 3.19
N ASN A 76 -13.71 -24.56 3.94
CA ASN A 76 -13.96 -26.01 3.87
C ASN A 76 -15.25 -26.34 3.10
N GLY A 77 -15.89 -25.34 2.47
CA GLY A 77 -17.15 -25.49 1.74
C GLY A 77 -18.41 -25.19 2.57
N GLU A 78 -18.31 -25.21 3.91
CA GLU A 78 -19.43 -24.89 4.83
C GLU A 78 -19.15 -23.60 5.61
N GLU A 79 -17.89 -23.40 6.01
CA GLU A 79 -17.41 -22.25 6.76
C GLU A 79 -16.25 -21.56 6.02
N THR A 80 -16.08 -20.28 6.31
CA THR A 80 -15.01 -19.46 5.76
C THR A 80 -14.33 -18.69 6.88
N GLU A 81 -13.03 -18.90 7.04
CA GLU A 81 -12.18 -18.23 8.03
C GLU A 81 -11.14 -17.37 7.32
N THR A 82 -10.83 -16.21 7.90
CA THR A 82 -9.76 -15.31 7.44
C THR A 82 -8.73 -15.20 8.55
N THR A 83 -7.48 -15.53 8.22
CA THR A 83 -6.31 -15.45 9.13
C THR A 83 -5.27 -14.52 8.57
#